data_AF-A0A357ARL1-F1
#
_entry.id   AF-A0A357ARL1-F1
#
_cell.length_a   1.000
_cell.length_b   1.000
_cell.length_c   1.000
_cell.angle_alpha   90.00
_cell.angle_beta   90.00
_cell.angle_gamma   90.00
#
_symmetry.space_group_name_H-M   'P 1'
#
loop_
_entity.id
_entity.type
_entity.pdbx_description
1 polymer ?
#
loop_
_entity_poly.entity_id
_entity_poly.type
_entity_poly.pdbx_seq_one_letter_code
_entity_poly.pdbx_strand_id
1 'polypeptide(L)' 'MSEAQVIEKLKNEGCRITKQRRIILEVILKNDFSSCKDIYYQVAKIDSDIGMATVYRMIRQLEDLGVITRIETIKVNDSF' A
#
# COMPACT_ATOMS: atom_id res chain seq x y z
N MET A 1 -3.92 -11.28 -7.88
CA MET A 1 -5.14 -10.46 -8.04
C MET A 1 -4.78 -9.29 -8.95
N SER A 2 -5.62 -8.88 -9.90
CA SER A 2 -5.32 -7.75 -10.80
C SER A 2 -5.71 -6.40 -10.17
N GLU A 3 -5.13 -5.30 -10.63
CA GLU A 3 -5.47 -3.93 -10.20
C GLU A 3 -6.98 -3.65 -10.32
N ALA A 4 -7.60 -4.06 -11.43
CA ALA A 4 -9.03 -3.90 -11.67
C ALA A 4 -9.89 -4.60 -10.60
N GLN A 5 -9.50 -5.82 -10.18
CA GLN A 5 -10.21 -6.56 -9.13
C GLN A 5 -10.08 -5.87 -7.77
N VAL A 6 -8.91 -5.30 -7.46
CA VAL A 6 -8.71 -4.55 -6.20
C VAL A 6 -9.54 -3.27 -6.20
N ILE A 7 -9.58 -2.55 -7.34
CA ILE A 7 -10.40 -1.36 -7.51
C ILE A 7 -11.89 -1.66 -7.30
N GLU A 8 -12.39 -2.76 -7.87
CA GLU A 8 -13.77 -3.22 -7.69
C GLU A 8 -14.08 -3.48 -6.21
N LYS A 9 -13.20 -4.21 -5.50
CA LYS A 9 -13.36 -4.46 -4.06
C LYS A 9 -13.42 -3.16 -3.25
N LEU A 10 -12.49 -2.24 -3.51
CA LEU A 10 -12.45 -0.94 -2.83
C LEU A 10 -13.74 -0.14 -3.07
N LYS A 11 -14.27 -0.15 -4.30
CA LYS A 11 -15.54 0.53 -4.64
C LYS A 11 -16.73 -0.08 -3.91
N ASN A 12 -16.80 -1.41 -3.82
CA ASN A 12 -17.86 -2.12 -3.12
C ASN A 12 -17.91 -1.78 -1.62
N GLU A 13 -16.77 -1.36 -1.07
CA GLU A 13 -16.60 -0.90 0.32
C GLU A 13 -16.81 0.61 0.48
N GLY A 14 -17.37 1.28 -0.53
CA GLY A 14 -17.63 2.72 -0.52
C GLY A 14 -16.38 3.59 -0.70
N CYS A 15 -15.22 3.01 -1.05
CA CYS A 15 -14.02 3.78 -1.28
C CYS A 15 -14.06 4.50 -2.63
N ARG A 16 -14.09 5.84 -2.59
CA ARG A 16 -13.90 6.65 -3.79
C ARG A 16 -12.46 6.52 -4.30
N ILE A 17 -12.29 6.02 -5.52
CA ILE A 17 -10.96 5.90 -6.15
C ILE A 17 -10.55 7.24 -6.78
N THR A 18 -9.75 8.02 -6.05
CA THR A 18 -9.15 9.28 -6.55
C THR A 18 -7.84 8.99 -7.28
N LYS A 19 -7.31 9.99 -8.01
CA LYS A 19 -6.00 9.90 -8.66
C LYS A 19 -4.89 9.49 -7.69
N GLN A 20 -4.83 10.13 -6.51
CA GLN A 20 -3.83 9.81 -5.48
C GLN A 20 -3.96 8.39 -4.94
N ARG A 21 -5.19 7.91 -4.69
CA ARG A 21 -5.42 6.51 -4.26
C ARG A 21 -5.00 5.51 -5.32
N ARG A 22 -5.21 5.84 -6.60
CA ARG A 22 -4.76 5.01 -7.72
C ARG A 22 -3.24 4.92 -7.80
N ILE A 23 -2.53 6.05 -7.65
CA ILE A 23 -1.06 6.06 -7.59
C ILE A 23 -0.54 5.17 -6.46
N ILE A 24 -1.09 5.30 -5.24
CA ILE A 24 -0.68 4.47 -4.12
C ILE A 24 -0.90 2.98 -4.41
N LEU A 25 -2.06 2.64 -4.98
CA LEU A 25 -2.40 1.26 -5.33
C LEU A 25 -1.45 0.69 -6.39
N GLU A 26 -1.19 1.44 -7.46
CA GLU A 26 -0.26 1.04 -8.53
C GLU A 26 1.16 0.80 -7.98
N VAL A 27 1.63 1.65 -7.07
CA VAL A 27 2.93 1.46 -6.41
C VAL A 27 2.95 0.18 -5.59
N ILE A 28 1.94 -0.05 -4.74
CA ILE A 28 1.85 -1.22 -3.86
C ILE A 28 1.75 -2.53 -4.66
N LEU A 29 1.00 -2.54 -5.77
CA LEU A 29 0.80 -3.75 -6.57
C LEU A 29 1.99 -4.10 -7.48
N LYS A 30 2.94 -3.18 -7.67
CA LYS A 30 4.06 -3.37 -8.59
C LYS A 30 5.24 -4.13 -7.98
N ASN A 31 5.49 -3.96 -6.68
CA ASN A 31 6.62 -4.57 -5.98
C ASN A 31 6.27 -4.88 -4.52
N ASP A 32 7.03 -5.79 -3.92
CA ASP A 32 7.02 -5.97 -2.47
C ASP A 32 7.82 -4.85 -1.78
N PHE A 33 7.36 -4.45 -0.59
CA PHE A 33 8.00 -3.40 0.20
C PHE A 33 8.33 -3.89 1.61
N SER A 34 9.51 -3.50 2.09
CA SER A 34 9.98 -3.85 3.44
C SER A 34 9.35 -2.98 4.53
N SER A 35 8.86 -1.78 4.18
CA SER A 35 8.20 -0.89 5.14
C SER A 35 7.20 0.06 4.48
N CYS A 36 6.28 0.60 5.28
CA CYS A 36 5.36 1.65 4.84
C CYS A 36 6.12 2.91 4.39
N LYS A 37 7.31 3.17 4.97
CA LYS A 37 8.16 4.31 4.63
C LYS A 37 8.69 4.19 3.20
N ASP A 38 9.04 2.98 2.78
CA ASP A 38 9.49 2.70 1.41
C ASP A 38 8.37 2.94 0.40
N ILE A 39 7.14 2.51 0.71
CA ILE A 39 5.96 2.78 -0.11
C ILE A 39 5.79 4.29 -0.26
N TYR A 40 5.82 5.03 0.84
CA TYR A 40 5.70 6.49 0.81
C TYR A 40 6.78 7.13 -0.06
N TYR A 41 8.05 6.72 0.07
CA TYR A 41 9.11 7.28 -0.76
C TYR A 41 8.90 7.03 -2.26
N GLN A 42 8.34 5.88 -2.66
CA GLN A 42 8.03 5.66 -4.08
C GLN A 42 6.82 6.47 -4.53
N VAL A 43 5.78 6.57 -3.71
CA VAL A 43 4.59 7.37 -4.01
C VAL A 43 4.95 8.86 -4.14
N ALA A 44 5.75 9.40 -3.22
CA ALA A 44 6.14 10.82 -3.20
C ALA A 44 7.02 11.22 -4.39
N LYS A 45 7.70 10.27 -5.05
CA LYS A 45 8.41 10.51 -6.32
C LYS A 45 7.47 10.74 -7.50
N ILE A 46 6.25 10.21 -7.42
CA ILE A 46 5.22 10.32 -8.47
C ILE A 46 4.33 11.53 -8.20
N ASP A 47 3.91 11.71 -6.94
CA ASP A 47 3.05 12.80 -6.50
C ASP A 47 3.45 13.22 -5.07
N SER A 48 4.12 14.37 -4.97
CA SER A 48 4.62 14.93 -3.72
C SER A 48 3.53 15.45 -2.78
N ASP A 49 2.30 15.65 -3.27
CA ASP A 49 1.17 16.09 -2.45
C ASP A 49 0.60 14.95 -1.61
N ILE A 50 0.99 13.71 -1.91
CA ILE A 50 0.58 12.54 -1.14
C ILE A 50 1.41 12.41 0.14
N GLY A 51 0.82 12.86 1.24
CA GLY A 51 1.43 12.72 2.57
C GLY A 51 1.44 11.29 3.10
N MET A 52 2.38 11.02 4.03
CA MET A 52 2.55 9.74 4.73
C MET A 52 1.25 9.19 5.33
N ALA A 53 0.42 10.05 5.94
CA ALA A 53 -0.85 9.66 6.54
C ALA A 53 -1.84 9.07 5.52
N THR A 54 -1.83 9.57 4.28
CA THR A 54 -2.67 9.04 3.19
C THR A 54 -2.20 7.67 2.74
N VAL A 55 -0.87 7.48 2.65
CA VAL A 55 -0.28 6.17 2.37
C VAL A 55 -0.66 5.14 3.44
N TYR A 56 -0.51 5.48 4.73
CA TYR A 56 -0.91 4.59 5.83
C TYR A 56 -2.39 4.22 5.80
N ARG A 57 -3.29 5.18 5.54
CA ARG A 57 -4.73 4.89 5.44
C ARG A 57 -5.03 3.93 4.30
N MET A 58 -4.37 4.09 3.15
CA MET A 58 -4.53 3.17 2.03
C MET A 58 -3.98 1.78 2.32
N ILE A 59 -2.80 1.68 2.95
CA ILE A 59 -2.23 0.40 3.39
C ILE A 59 -3.21 -0.31 4.32
N ARG A 60 -3.68 0.37 5.37
CA ARG A 60 -4.65 -0.21 6.32
C ARG A 60 -5.93 -0.67 5.64
N GLN A 61 -6.47 0.13 4.74
CA GLN A 61 -7.67 -0.26 3.99
C GLN A 61 -7.43 -1.49 3.11
N LEU A 62 -6.27 -1.61 2.48
CA LEU A 62 -5.92 -2.80 1.69
C LEU A 62 -5.68 -4.03 2.57
N GLU A 63 -5.14 -3.86 3.78
CA GLU A 63 -5.00 -4.91 4.78
C GLU A 63 -6.38 -5.41 5.25
N ASP A 64 -7.30 -4.49 5.60
CA ASP A 64 -8.66 -4.81 6.04
C ASP A 64 -9.44 -5.60 4.97
N LEU A 65 -9.15 -5.35 3.68
CA LEU A 65 -9.74 -6.07 2.55
C LEU A 65 -9.04 -7.40 2.18
N GLY A 66 -7.97 -7.75 2.90
CA GLY A 66 -7.14 -8.92 2.62
C GLY A 66 -6.44 -8.85 1.26
N VAL A 67 -6.22 -7.64 0.73
CA VAL A 67 -5.50 -7.43 -0.54
C VAL A 67 -4.00 -7.48 -0.30
N ILE A 68 -3.55 -6.95 0.83
CA ILE A 68 -2.14 -7.03 1.25
C ILE A 68 -2.05 -7.65 2.63
N THR A 69 -0.93 -8.32 2.88
CA THR A 69 -0.58 -8.87 4.18
C THR A 69 0.75 -8.29 4.60
N ARG A 70 0.84 -7.79 5.82
CA ARG A 70 2.11 -7.33 6.38
C ARG A 70 2.92 -8.50 6.87
N ILE A 71 4.16 -8.60 6.39
CA ILE A 71 5.13 -9.58 6.87
C ILE A 71 6.17 -8.82 7.67
N GLU A 72 6.14 -8.96 8.99
CA GLU A 72 7.21 -8.44 9.85
C GLU A 72 8.37 -9.43 9.84
N THR A 73 9.56 -8.97 9.46
CA THR A 73 10.77 -9.80 9.53
C THR A 73 11.79 -9.10 10.42
N ILE A 74 12.02 -9.66 11.61
CA ILE A 74 13.13 -9.34 12.48
C ILE A 74 13.95 -10.62 12.59
N LYS A 75 15.20 -10.61 12.12
CA LYS A 75 16.11 -11.75 12.29
C LYS A 75 17.26 -11.39 13.21
N VAL A 76 17.31 -12.13 14.31
CA VAL A 76 18.36 -12.09 15.32
C VAL A 76 19.44 -13.11 14.94
N ASN A 77 20.67 -12.86 15.35
CA ASN A 77 21.84 -13.64 14.96
C ASN A 77 21.97 -14.92 15.80
N ASP A 78 22.02 -16.08 15.15
CA ASP A 78 22.14 -17.42 15.76
C ASP A 78 23.58 -17.77 16.22
N SER A 79 24.44 -16.77 16.39
CA SER A 79 25.86 -16.96 16.78
C SER A 79 26.20 -16.43 18.17
N PHE A 80 25.23 -16.45 19.09
CA PHE A 80 25.42 -16.22 20.53
C PHE A 80 24.77 -17.35 21.35
#